data_AF-A0A8C0GI47-F1
#
_entry.id   AF-A0A8C0GI47-F1
#
_cell.length_a   1.000
_cell.length_b   1.000
_cell.length_c   1.000
_cell.angle_alpha   90.00
_cell.angle_beta   90.00
_cell.angle_gamma   90.00
#
_symmetry.space_group_name_H-M   'P 1'
#
loop_
_entity.id
_entity.type
_entity.pdbx_description
1 polymer ?
#
loop_
_entity_poly.entity_id
_entity_poly.type
_entity_poly.pdbx_seq_one_letter_code
_entity_poly.pdbx_strand_id
1 'polypeptide(L)'
;MRALGQNPTNAEVMKVLGNPKSDEMNMKTLSFEQFLPMMQTIAKNKDQGCFEDYVEGLRVFDKEGNGTVMGAEIRHVLVTLGEKMTEEEVEILVAGHEDSNGCINYEELVRMVLSG
;
A
#
# COMPACT_ATOMS: atom_id res chain seq x y z
N MET A 1 -6.87 10.98 -4.76
CA MET A 1 -5.69 11.36 -3.94
C MET A 1 -4.44 10.66 -4.44
N ARG A 2 -4.44 9.32 -4.55
CA ARG A 2 -3.35 8.52 -5.15
C ARG A 2 -2.88 9.00 -6.52
N ALA A 3 -3.81 9.25 -7.44
CA ALA A 3 -3.50 9.82 -8.76
C ALA A 3 -2.85 11.23 -8.74
N LEU A 4 -2.80 11.91 -7.60
CA LEU A 4 -2.15 13.21 -7.42
C LEU A 4 -0.82 13.07 -6.62
N GLY A 5 -0.22 11.88 -6.63
CA GLY A 5 1.09 11.59 -6.06
C GLY A 5 1.11 11.48 -4.53
N GLN A 6 -0.02 11.16 -3.90
CA GLN A 6 -0.12 10.97 -2.44
C GLN A 6 -0.38 9.50 -2.11
N ASN A 7 0.23 8.97 -1.05
CA ASN A 7 0.06 7.57 -0.63
C ASN A 7 -0.65 7.45 0.73
N PRO A 8 -1.90 7.93 0.89
CA PRO A 8 -2.61 7.81 2.16
C PRO A 8 -3.07 6.37 2.41
N THR A 9 -3.12 6.00 3.70
CA THR A 9 -3.78 4.79 4.15
C THR A 9 -5.30 4.91 4.00
N ASN A 10 -6.00 3.78 3.96
CA ASN A 10 -7.45 3.76 3.93
C ASN A 10 -8.04 4.44 5.18
N ALA A 11 -7.43 4.26 6.35
CA ALA A 11 -7.81 4.93 7.59
C ALA A 11 -7.68 6.46 7.50
N GLU A 12 -6.62 6.99 6.88
CA GLU A 12 -6.46 8.43 6.67
C GLU A 12 -7.52 8.99 5.73
N VAL A 13 -7.82 8.28 4.63
CA VAL A 13 -8.88 8.65 3.70
C VAL A 13 -10.23 8.69 4.43
N MET A 14 -10.57 7.66 5.21
CA MET A 14 -11.80 7.63 6.01
C MET A 14 -11.87 8.79 6.99
N LYS A 15 -10.77 9.12 7.65
CA LYS A 15 -10.68 10.24 8.60
C LYS A 15 -10.97 11.58 7.93
N VAL A 16 -10.35 11.88 6.78
CA VAL A 16 -10.58 13.17 6.09
C VAL A 16 -11.96 13.27 5.47
N LEU A 17 -12.62 12.13 5.20
CA LEU A 17 -14.02 12.07 4.79
C LEU A 17 -15.01 12.20 5.95
N GLY A 18 -14.54 12.21 7.20
CA GLY A 18 -15.38 12.30 8.40
C GLY A 18 -15.95 10.95 8.86
N ASN A 19 -15.26 9.85 8.57
CA ASN A 19 -15.65 8.47 8.89
C ASN A 19 -17.09 8.13 8.43
N PRO A 20 -17.37 8.26 7.11
CA PRO A 20 -18.69 8.00 6.58
C PRO A 20 -19.09 6.53 6.76
N LYS A 21 -20.39 6.28 6.81
CA LYS A 21 -20.94 4.92 6.73
C LYS A 21 -20.91 4.40 5.29
N SER A 22 -21.09 3.10 5.11
CA SER A 22 -21.02 2.46 3.79
C SER A 22 -22.05 3.00 2.79
N ASP A 23 -23.25 3.35 3.24
CA ASP A 23 -24.31 3.95 2.44
C ASP A 23 -23.95 5.38 1.99
N GLU A 24 -23.38 6.17 2.89
CA GLU A 24 -22.88 7.51 2.57
C GLU A 24 -21.76 7.48 1.54
N MET A 25 -20.87 6.49 1.62
CA MET A 25 -19.75 6.34 0.68
C MET A 25 -20.20 6.11 -0.76
N ASN A 26 -21.36 5.48 -0.95
CA ASN A 26 -21.90 5.16 -2.27
C ASN A 26 -22.83 6.24 -2.86
N MET A 27 -23.41 7.10 -2.00
CA MET A 27 -24.42 8.07 -2.42
C MET A 27 -23.97 9.53 -2.33
N LYS A 28 -23.08 9.85 -1.40
CA LYS A 28 -22.68 11.24 -1.14
C LYS A 28 -21.66 11.70 -2.17
N THR A 29 -21.94 12.84 -2.80
CA THR A 29 -21.02 13.49 -3.72
C THR A 29 -20.17 14.54 -3.00
N LEU A 30 -18.97 14.81 -3.55
CA LEU A 30 -18.06 15.84 -3.07
C LEU A 30 -17.84 16.85 -4.19
N SER A 31 -17.95 18.14 -3.86
CA SER A 31 -17.48 19.19 -4.76
C SER A 31 -15.95 19.30 -4.72
N PHE A 32 -15.36 19.89 -5.75
CA PHE A 32 -13.92 20.13 -5.78
C PHE A 32 -13.46 21.02 -4.61
N GLU A 33 -14.22 22.06 -4.26
CA GLU A 33 -13.96 22.94 -3.12
C GLU A 33 -13.95 22.17 -1.78
N GLN A 34 -14.77 21.13 -1.65
CA GLN A 34 -14.77 20.26 -0.46
C GLN A 34 -13.57 19.30 -0.45
N PHE A 35 -13.10 18.88 -1.62
CA PHE A 35 -11.96 17.98 -1.77
C PHE A 35 -10.61 18.66 -1.45
N LEU A 36 -10.44 19.92 -1.82
CA LEU A 36 -9.19 20.68 -1.63
C LEU A 36 -8.62 20.62 -0.19
N PRO A 37 -9.40 20.93 0.87
CA PRO A 37 -8.88 20.86 2.24
C PRO A 37 -8.54 19.42 2.69
N MET A 38 -9.27 18.42 2.18
CA MET A 38 -8.95 17.00 2.44
C MET A 38 -7.60 16.64 1.83
N MET A 39 -7.39 17.02 0.56
CA MET A 39 -6.12 16.83 -0.12
C MET A 39 -4.97 17.55 0.58
N GLN A 40 -5.18 18.80 0.99
CA GLN A 40 -4.15 19.57 1.70
C GLN A 40 -3.76 18.91 3.03
N THR A 41 -4.71 18.26 3.71
CA THR A 41 -4.45 17.53 4.95
C THR A 41 -3.56 16.31 4.69
N ILE A 42 -3.89 15.50 3.68
CA ILE A 42 -3.09 14.34 3.29
C ILE A 42 -1.68 14.76 2.84
N ALA A 43 -1.57 15.79 2.00
CA ALA A 43 -0.28 16.26 1.48
C ALA A 43 0.65 16.86 2.55
N LYS A 44 0.13 17.19 3.73
CA LYS A 44 0.93 17.65 4.87
C LYS A 44 1.48 16.49 5.71
N ASN A 45 0.95 15.27 5.56
CA ASN A 45 1.51 14.13 6.26
C ASN A 45 2.84 13.73 5.61
N LYS A 46 3.92 13.80 6.39
CA LYS A 46 5.28 13.43 5.99
C LYS A 46 5.73 12.10 6.56
N ASP A 47 4.93 11.50 7.44
CA ASP A 47 5.25 10.26 8.13
C ASP A 47 4.68 9.08 7.32
N GLN A 48 5.39 8.72 6.25
CA GLN A 48 5.02 7.62 5.35
C GLN A 48 6.04 6.47 5.38
N GLY A 49 7.00 6.48 6.30
CA GLY A 49 8.12 5.54 6.31
C GLY A 49 9.16 5.83 5.24
N CYS A 50 10.36 5.30 5.42
CA CYS A 50 11.45 5.35 4.45
C CYS A 50 11.67 3.99 3.78
N PHE A 51 12.52 3.95 2.75
CA PHE A 51 12.87 2.71 2.04
C PHE A 51 13.31 1.61 3.01
N GLU A 52 14.15 1.97 3.99
CA GLU A 52 14.67 1.06 4.99
C GLU A 52 13.57 0.46 5.87
N ASP A 53 12.55 1.25 6.25
CA ASP A 53 11.43 0.76 7.07
C ASP A 53 10.66 -0.37 6.36
N TYR A 54 10.42 -0.22 5.05
CA TYR A 54 9.71 -1.21 4.25
C TYR A 54 10.54 -2.48 4.03
N VAL A 55 11.83 -2.33 3.75
CA VAL A 55 12.76 -3.46 3.60
C VAL A 55 12.82 -4.28 4.89
N GLU A 56 12.91 -3.60 6.04
CA GLU A 56 13.01 -4.29 7.33
C GLU A 56 11.71 -4.96 7.74
N GLY A 57 10.56 -4.40 7.37
CA GLY A 57 9.27 -5.06 7.53
C GLY A 57 9.17 -6.37 6.75
N LEU A 58 9.68 -6.40 5.51
CA LEU A 58 9.66 -7.61 4.68
C LEU A 58 10.74 -8.63 5.06
N ARG A 59 11.89 -8.17 5.57
CA ARG A 59 12.98 -9.04 6.04
C ARG A 59 12.54 -10.02 7.13
N VAL A 60 11.51 -9.70 7.91
CA VAL A 60 10.93 -10.61 8.92
C VAL A 60 10.45 -11.94 8.30
N PHE A 61 10.13 -11.95 7.00
CA PHE A 61 9.69 -13.13 6.27
C PHE A 61 10.83 -13.86 5.53
N ASP A 62 12.02 -13.26 5.45
CA ASP A 62 13.22 -13.88 4.86
C ASP A 62 13.89 -14.81 5.88
N LYS A 63 13.44 -16.08 5.89
CA LYS A 63 13.93 -17.10 6.82
C LYS A 63 15.39 -17.48 6.58
N GLU A 64 15.87 -17.33 5.35
CA GLU A 64 17.21 -17.75 4.94
C GLU A 64 18.23 -16.60 5.01
N GLY A 65 17.76 -15.36 5.13
CA GLY A 65 18.59 -14.15 5.13
C GLY A 65 19.27 -13.90 3.78
N ASN A 66 18.66 -14.35 2.69
CA ASN A 66 19.26 -14.33 1.36
C ASN A 66 18.79 -13.14 0.50
N GLY A 67 17.92 -12.28 1.03
CA GLY A 67 17.37 -11.13 0.31
C GLY A 67 16.11 -11.44 -0.51
N THR A 68 15.53 -12.63 -0.34
CA THR A 68 14.32 -13.06 -1.05
C THR A 68 13.27 -13.66 -0.10
N VAL A 69 12.01 -13.56 -0.48
CA VAL A 69 10.88 -14.18 0.22
C VAL A 69 10.05 -14.96 -0.79
N MET A 70 9.44 -16.08 -0.36
CA MET A 70 8.55 -16.84 -1.23
C MET A 70 7.38 -15.95 -1.67
N GLY A 71 7.08 -15.90 -2.97
CA GLY A 71 5.98 -15.07 -3.50
C GLY A 71 4.64 -15.38 -2.83
N ALA A 72 4.39 -16.66 -2.54
CA ALA A 72 3.22 -17.10 -1.77
C ALA A 72 3.15 -16.49 -0.36
N GLU A 73 4.29 -16.27 0.32
CA GLU A 73 4.33 -15.65 1.64
C GLU A 73 4.03 -14.14 1.56
N ILE A 74 4.61 -13.44 0.57
CA ILE A 74 4.28 -12.02 0.33
C ILE A 74 2.79 -11.87 0.05
N ARG A 75 2.23 -12.70 -0.84
CA ARG A 75 0.81 -12.70 -1.17
C ARG A 75 -0.06 -12.89 0.06
N HIS A 76 0.27 -13.90 0.88
CA HIS A 76 -0.47 -14.18 2.10
C HIS A 76 -0.41 -13.01 3.10
N VAL A 77 0.76 -12.40 3.29
CA VAL A 77 0.94 -11.27 4.21
C VAL A 77 0.09 -10.07 3.79
N LEU A 78 0.10 -9.70 2.51
CA LEU A 78 -0.61 -8.51 2.01
C LEU A 78 -2.14 -8.64 2.06
N VAL A 79 -2.68 -9.86 1.97
CA VAL A 79 -4.14 -10.08 2.11
C VAL A 79 -4.60 -10.30 3.56
N THR A 80 -3.68 -10.53 4.51
CA THR A 80 -4.03 -10.87 5.90
C THR A 80 -3.66 -9.81 6.94
N LEU A 81 -2.52 -9.15 6.79
CA LEU A 81 -1.98 -8.21 7.78
C LEU A 81 -2.25 -6.76 7.40
N GLY A 82 -2.41 -5.90 8.42
CA GLY A 82 -2.61 -4.46 8.23
C GLY A 82 -3.92 -4.10 7.51
N GLU A 83 -3.86 -3.11 6.62
CA GLU A 83 -4.95 -2.78 5.72
C GLU A 83 -4.93 -3.73 4.51
N LYS A 84 -5.74 -4.78 4.62
CA LYS A 84 -5.76 -5.89 3.66
C LYS A 84 -6.04 -5.42 2.23
N MET A 85 -5.22 -5.92 1.31
CA MET A 85 -5.45 -5.81 -0.14
C MET A 85 -6.34 -6.95 -0.62
N THR A 86 -6.99 -6.77 -1.77
CA THR A 86 -7.68 -7.88 -2.45
C THR A 86 -6.67 -8.78 -3.17
N GLU A 87 -7.05 -10.02 -3.46
CA GLU A 87 -6.17 -10.95 -4.20
C GLU A 87 -5.77 -10.39 -5.56
N GLU A 88 -6.68 -9.69 -6.24
CA GLU A 88 -6.44 -9.06 -7.53
C GLU A 88 -5.44 -7.89 -7.42
N GLU A 89 -5.56 -7.05 -6.40
CA GLU A 89 -4.60 -5.96 -6.15
C GLU A 89 -3.20 -6.50 -5.87
N VAL A 90 -3.11 -7.59 -5.11
CA VAL A 90 -1.83 -8.26 -4.82
C VAL A 90 -1.26 -8.89 -6.08
N GLU A 91 -2.06 -9.56 -6.92
CA GLU A 91 -1.57 -10.13 -8.18
C GLU A 91 -0.96 -9.07 -9.09
N ILE A 92 -1.61 -7.92 -9.24
CA ILE A 92 -1.10 -6.81 -10.04
C ILE A 92 0.26 -6.33 -9.50
N LEU A 93 0.44 -6.32 -8.18
CA LEU A 93 1.66 -5.86 -7.53
C LEU A 93 2.84 -6.82 -7.73
N VAL A 94 2.61 -8.13 -7.62
CA VAL A 94 3.70 -9.12 -7.60
C VAL A 94 3.95 -9.80 -8.96
N ALA A 95 3.02 -9.66 -9.91
CA ALA A 95 3.15 -10.24 -11.24
C ALA A 95 4.45 -9.80 -11.92
N GLY A 96 5.26 -10.77 -12.35
CA GLY A 96 6.53 -10.52 -13.04
C GLY A 96 7.74 -10.26 -12.12
N HIS A 97 7.56 -10.33 -10.80
CA HIS A 97 8.65 -10.19 -9.82
C HIS A 97 9.14 -11.50 -9.22
N GLU A 98 8.44 -12.61 -9.50
CA GLU A 98 8.85 -13.96 -9.08
C GLU A 98 9.95 -14.51 -10.00
N ASP A 99 11.00 -15.09 -9.40
CA ASP A 99 12.04 -15.81 -10.12
C ASP A 99 11.60 -17.24 -10.52
N SER A 100 12.52 -18.03 -11.10
CA SER A 100 12.23 -19.41 -11.49
C SER A 100 11.86 -20.35 -10.33
N ASN A 101 12.14 -19.95 -9.09
CA ASN A 101 11.84 -20.70 -7.88
C ASN A 101 10.58 -20.19 -7.17
N GLY A 102 9.91 -19.15 -7.72
CA GLY A 102 8.77 -18.50 -7.08
C GLY A 102 9.17 -17.56 -5.95
N CYS A 103 10.43 -17.15 -5.87
CA CYS A 103 10.92 -16.21 -4.87
C CYS A 103 10.93 -14.78 -5.41
N ILE A 104 10.72 -13.80 -4.53
CA ILE A 104 10.69 -12.38 -4.85
C ILE A 104 11.83 -11.68 -4.09
N ASN A 105 12.63 -10.88 -4.80
CA ASN A 105 13.56 -9.95 -4.17
C ASN A 105 12.77 -8.78 -3.57
N TYR A 106 12.68 -8.73 -2.25
CA TYR A 106 11.83 -7.74 -1.57
C TYR A 106 12.39 -6.32 -1.63
N GLU A 107 13.71 -6.13 -1.72
CA GLU A 107 14.27 -4.80 -1.91
C GLU A 107 13.93 -4.23 -3.29
N GLU A 108 14.00 -5.05 -4.33
CA GLU A 108 13.59 -4.65 -5.69
C GLU A 108 12.10 -4.35 -5.76
N LEU A 109 11.27 -5.17 -5.10
CA LEU A 109 9.83 -4.91 -4.99
C LEU A 109 9.56 -3.56 -4.31
N VAL A 110 10.22 -3.26 -3.19
CA VAL A 110 10.06 -1.97 -2.49
C VAL A 110 10.54 -0.81 -3.36
N ARG A 111 11.67 -0.93 -4.07
CA ARG A 111 12.14 0.12 -5.00
C ARG A 111 11.11 0.38 -6.10
N MET A 112 10.54 -0.67 -6.68
CA MET A 112 9.50 -0.54 -7.69
C MET A 112 8.29 0.22 -7.13
N VAL A 113 7.77 -0.20 -5.98
CA VAL A 113 6.59 0.42 -5.35
C VAL A 113 6.81 1.90 -5.01
N LEU A 114 7.98 2.25 -4.47
CA LEU A 114 8.28 3.64 -4.11
C LEU A 114 8.63 4.53 -5.31
N SER A 115 8.87 3.96 -6.48
CA SER A 115 9.24 4.70 -7.70
C SER A 115 8.06 5.05 -8.61
N GLY A 116 6.87 4.52 -8.35
CA GLY A 116 5.63 4.77 -9.11
C GLY A 116 4.90 6.04 -8.70
#